data_AF-Q39326-F1
#
_entry.id   AF-Q39326-F1
#
_cell.length_a   1.000
_cell.length_b   1.000
_cell.length_c   1.000
_cell.angle_alpha   90.00
_cell.angle_beta   90.00
_cell.angle_gamma   90.00
#
_symmetry.space_group_name_H-M   'P 1'
#
loop_
_entity.id
_entity.type
_entity.pdbx_description
1 polymer ?
#
loop_
_entity_poly.entity_id
_entity_poly.type
_entity_poly.pdbx_seq_one_letter_code
_entity_poly.pdbx_strand_id
1 'polypeptide(L)' 'MRGILVDWLVEVSEEYTLVPDCVYLTVYLIDWFLHGKYLERQRLQLLGITCMLIASKYEEIYP' A
#
# COMPACT_ATOMS: atom_id res chain seq x y z
N MET A 1 3.94 11.42 -8.35
CA MET A 1 3.85 9.95 -8.62
C MET A 1 3.36 9.19 -7.40
N ARG A 2 3.85 9.48 -6.19
CA ARG A 2 3.28 8.95 -4.93
C ARG A 2 1.77 9.15 -4.82
N GLY A 3 1.27 10.37 -5.06
CA GLY A 3 -0.18 10.66 -5.02
C GLY A 3 -1.02 9.74 -5.89
N ILE A 4 -0.63 9.51 -7.16
CA ILE A 4 -1.34 8.62 -8.09
C ILE A 4 -1.35 7.17 -7.59
N LEU A 5 -0.24 6.70 -7.00
CA LEU A 5 -0.17 5.35 -6.43
C LEU A 5 -1.07 5.24 -5.19
N VAL A 6 -1.07 6.26 -4.33
CA VAL A 6 -1.86 6.26 -3.09
C VAL A 6 -3.35 6.37 -3.40
N ASP A 7 -3.77 7.25 -4.31
CA ASP A 7 -5.17 7.33 -4.76
C ASP A 7 -5.65 5.98 -5.28
N TRP A 8 -4.85 5.32 -6.12
CA TRP A 8 -5.17 3.98 -6.61
C TRP A 8 -5.27 2.93 -5.49
N LEU A 9 -4.39 2.97 -4.48
CA LEU A 9 -4.46 2.06 -3.33
C LEU A 9 -5.69 2.32 -2.44
N VAL A 10 -6.15 3.58 -2.34
CA VAL A 10 -7.39 3.93 -1.65
C VAL A 10 -8.59 3.33 -2.38
N GLU A 11 -8.68 3.49 -3.70
CA GLU A 11 -9.74 2.85 -4.51
C GLU A 11 -9.77 1.33 -4.31
N VAL A 12 -8.59 0.68 -4.30
CA VAL A 12 -8.49 -0.76 -4.03
C VAL A 12 -8.97 -1.08 -2.61
N SER A 13 -8.63 -0.28 -1.60
CA SER A 13 -9.06 -0.54 -0.22
C SER A 13 -10.57 -0.44 -0.04
N GLU A 14 -11.21 0.49 -0.76
CA GLU A 14 -12.66 0.66 -0.75
C GLU A 14 -13.37 -0.52 -1.43
N GLU A 15 -12.84 -1.00 -2.56
CA GLU A 15 -13.37 -2.17 -3.29
C GLU A 15 -13.32 -3.45 -2.44
N TYR A 16 -12.26 -3.63 -1.66
CA TYR A 16 -12.09 -4.77 -0.75
C TYR A 16 -12.67 -4.52 0.65
N THR A 17 -13.28 -3.36 0.91
CA THR A 17 -13.84 -2.96 2.21
C THR A 17 -12.86 -3.11 3.38
N LEU A 18 -11.58 -2.81 3.13
CA LEU A 18 -10.52 -2.89 4.13
C LEU A 18 -10.67 -1.79 5.18
N VAL A 19 -10.17 -2.05 6.39
CA VAL A 19 -10.13 -1.07 7.47
C VAL A 19 -9.20 0.08 7.08
N PRO A 20 -9.55 1.36 7.37
CA PRO A 20 -8.71 2.51 7.05
C PRO A 20 -7.27 2.40 7.56
N ASP A 21 -7.08 1.76 8.71
CA ASP A 21 -5.77 1.48 9.32
C ASP A 21 -4.83 0.67 8.41
N CYS A 22 -5.38 -0.25 7.60
CA CYS A 22 -4.64 -1.01 6.60
C CYS A 22 -3.99 -0.07 5.55
N VAL A 23 -4.71 0.95 5.11
CA VAL A 23 -4.21 1.92 4.12
C VAL A 23 -3.11 2.79 4.72
N TYR A 24 -3.28 3.26 5.96
CA TYR A 24 -2.24 4.03 6.66
C TYR A 24 -0.95 3.22 6.83
N LEU A 25 -1.06 1.95 7.23
CA LEU A 25 0.08 1.05 7.36
C LEU A 25 0.73 0.77 6.00
N THR A 26 -0.07 0.57 4.95
CA THR A 26 0.41 0.39 3.57
C THR A 26 1.26 1.57 3.12
N VAL A 27 0.77 2.80 3.30
CA VAL A 27 1.48 4.02 2.93
C VAL A 27 2.78 4.18 3.73
N TYR A 28 2.74 3.88 5.03
CA TYR A 28 3.93 3.89 5.88
C TYR A 28 5.01 2.91 5.37
N LEU A 29 4.63 1.68 5.01
CA LEU A 29 5.55 0.68 4.48
C LEU A 29 6.17 1.11 3.13
N ILE A 30 5.37 1.72 2.26
CA ILE A 30 5.84 2.24 0.96
C ILE A 30 6.88 3.34 1.19
N ASP A 31 6.57 4.33 2.02
CA ASP A 31 7.45 5.47 2.29
C ASP A 31 8.76 5.02 2.97
N TRP A 32 8.66 4.07 3.92
CA TRP A 32 9.83 3.48 4.58
C TRP A 32 10.76 2.77 3.58
N PHE A 33 10.20 1.99 2.66
CA PHE A 33 11.00 1.28 1.67
C PHE A 33 11.66 2.21 0.65
N LEU A 34 10.94 3.25 0.21
CA LEU A 34 11.46 4.26 -0.71
C LEU A 34 12.49 5.19 -0.09
N HIS A 35 12.53 5.30 1.25
CA HIS A 35 13.58 6.05 1.94
C HIS A 35 14.98 5.45 1.72
N GLY A 36 15.09 4.12 1.63
CA GLY A 36 16.36 3.41 1.51
C GLY A 36 16.72 2.91 0.11
N LYS A 37 15.76 2.88 -0.83
CA LYS A 37 15.97 2.31 -2.17
C LYS A 37 15.27 3.11 -3.25
N TYR A 38 16.02 3.41 -4.32
CA TYR A 38 15.43 3.93 -5.55
C TYR A 38 14.79 2.80 -6.35
N LEU A 39 13.61 3.08 -6.90
CA LEU A 39 12.84 2.10 -7.67
C LEU A 39 12.31 2.69 -8.96
N GLU A 40 12.35 1.87 -10.00
CA GLU A 40 11.75 2.20 -11.28
C GLU A 40 10.24 2.30 -11.18
N ARG A 41 9.66 3.23 -11.94
CA ARG A 41 8.23 3.55 -11.92
C ARG A 41 7.33 2.33 -12.16
N GLN A 42 7.76 1.40 -13.02
CA GLN A 42 7.00 0.18 -13.34
C GLN A 42 6.84 -0.76 -12.14
N ARG A 43 7.75 -0.71 -11.17
CA ARG A 43 7.75 -1.58 -9.99
C ARG A 43 7.05 -0.96 -8.78
N LEU A 44 6.62 0.31 -8.87
CA LEU A 44 5.91 0.98 -7.78
C LEU A 44 4.55 0.36 -7.49
N GLN A 45 3.82 -0.11 -8.51
CA GLN A 45 2.54 -0.80 -8.30
C GLN A 45 2.74 -2.14 -7.60
N LEU A 46 3.76 -2.91 -8.00
CA LEU A 46 4.11 -4.16 -7.35
C LEU A 46 4.47 -3.94 -5.87
N LEU A 47 5.24 -2.89 -5.57
CA LEU A 47 5.54 -2.50 -4.20
C LEU A 47 4.25 -2.17 -3.43
N GLY A 48 3.38 -1.33 -3.99
CA GLY A 48 2.14 -0.91 -3.35
C GLY A 48 1.23 -2.09 -2.96
N ILE A 49 0.98 -3.01 -3.91
CA ILE A 49 0.17 -4.21 -3.67
C ILE A 49 0.83 -5.12 -2.63
N THR A 50 2.16 -5.27 -2.67
CA THR A 50 2.89 -6.09 -1.70
C THR A 50 2.79 -5.50 -0.29
N CYS A 51 2.96 -4.18 -0.14
CA CYS A 51 2.78 -3.49 1.12
C CYS A 51 1.34 -3.61 1.64
N MET A 52 0.36 -3.53 0.75
CA MET A 52 -1.06 -3.66 1.10
C MET A 52 -1.43 -5.07 1.54
N LEU A 53 -0.88 -6.10 0.90
CA LEU A 53 -1.02 -7.49 1.33
C LEU A 53 -0.40 -7.73 2.72
N ILE A 54 0.72 -7.08 3.02
CA ILE A 54 1.35 -7.17 4.34
C ILE A 54 0.49 -6.45 5.38
N ALA A 55 -0.02 -5.27 5.05
CA ALA A 55 -0.86 -4.48 5.94
C ALA A 55 -2.20 -5.18 6.22
N SER A 56 -2.84 -5.79 5.22
CA SER A 56 -4.09 -6.53 5.40
C SER A 56 -3.89 -7.71 6.35
N LYS A 57 -2.76 -8.43 6.23
CA LYS A 57 -2.43 -9.51 7.16
C LYS A 57 -2.19 -9.06 8.61
N TYR A 58 -1.88 -7.79 8.82
CA TYR A 58 -1.63 -7.23 10.15
C TYR A 58 -2.89 -6.65 10.80
N GLU A 59 -3.67 -5.89 10.03
CA GLU A 59 -4.83 -5.15 10.54
C GLU A 59 -6.15 -5.91 10.38
N GLU A 60 -6.28 -6.77 9.37
CA GLU A 60 -7.53 -7.51 9.13
C GLU A 60 -7.60 -8.80 9.93
N ILE A 61 -8.77 -9.07 10.51
CA ILE A 61 -9.08 -10.35 11.16
C ILE A 61 -9.15 -11.47 10.10
N TYR A 62 -9.63 -11.13 8.90
CA TYR A 62 -9.74 -12.03 7.74
C TYR A 62 -9.09 -11.37 6.52
N PRO A 63 -7.80 -11.65 6.25
CA PRO A 63 -7.02 -11.00 5.20
C PRO A 63 -7.21 -11.60 3.81
#